data_AF-A0A969WS63-F1
#
_entry.id   AF-A0A969WS63-F1
#
_cell.length_a   1.000
_cell.length_b   1.000
_cell.length_c   1.000
_cell.angle_alpha   90.00
_cell.angle_beta   90.00
_cell.angle_gamma   90.00
#
_symmetry.space_group_name_H-M   'P 1'
#
loop_
_entity.id
_entity.type
_entity.pdbx_description
1 polymer ?
#
loop_
_entity_poly.entity_id
_entity_poly.type
_entity_poly.pdbx_seq_one_letter_code
_entity_poly.pdbx_strand_id
1 'polypeptide(L)'
;AGLVSPILIVIVAIAGLGNFAVPNFPIAFGLRILRFAFTGLGWLAGFYGISIGILVVLGFACSMKSFGVPFFAPAAPKTKGSDFLVRKPVFLQKERPDAINPEQIKKTKDKTIRGWTKK
;
A
#
# COMPACT_ATOMS: atom_id res chain seq x y z
N ALA A 1 -25.85 -16.39 -30.06
CA ALA A 1 -25.51 -16.62 -28.64
C ALA A 1 -24.02 -16.91 -28.54
N GLY A 2 -23.26 -16.22 -27.68
CA GLY A 2 -21.78 -16.31 -27.64
C GLY A 2 -21.03 -14.98 -27.72
N LEU A 3 -21.71 -13.84 -27.53
CA LEU A 3 -21.11 -12.50 -27.59
C LEU A 3 -20.11 -12.22 -26.45
N VAL A 4 -20.23 -12.96 -25.34
CA VAL A 4 -19.38 -12.83 -24.16
C VAL A 4 -19.07 -14.22 -23.61
N SER A 5 -17.79 -14.48 -23.28
CA SER A 5 -17.37 -15.73 -22.67
C SER A 5 -17.90 -15.86 -21.24
N PRO A 6 -18.42 -17.04 -20.81
CA PRO A 6 -18.88 -17.26 -19.43
C PRO A 6 -17.83 -16.87 -18.37
N ILE A 7 -16.54 -17.05 -18.68
CA ILE A 7 -15.45 -16.70 -17.77
C ILE A 7 -15.39 -15.19 -17.49
N LEU A 8 -15.71 -14.36 -18.50
CA LEU A 8 -15.73 -12.89 -18.35
C LEU A 8 -16.84 -12.46 -17.40
N ILE A 9 -18.01 -13.08 -17.51
CA ILE A 9 -19.17 -12.81 -16.64
C ILE A 9 -18.79 -13.07 -15.17
N VAL A 10 -18.14 -14.20 -14.90
CA VAL A 10 -17.67 -14.55 -13.55
C VAL A 10 -16.68 -13.51 -13.01
N ILE A 11 -15.70 -13.09 -13.82
CA ILE A 11 -14.69 -12.10 -13.41
C ILE A 11 -15.35 -10.75 -13.07
N VAL A 12 -16.28 -10.27 -13.90
CA VAL A 12 -16.97 -8.99 -13.68
C VAL A 12 -17.87 -9.03 -12.44
N ALA A 13 -18.56 -10.15 -12.20
CA ALA A 13 -19.39 -10.34 -11.02
C ALA A 13 -18.57 -10.26 -9.72
N ILE A 14 -17.43 -10.98 -9.66
CA ILE A 14 -16.53 -10.95 -8.49
C ILE A 14 -15.96 -9.53 -8.27
N ALA A 15 -15.56 -8.85 -9.35
CA ALA A 15 -15.09 -7.47 -9.28
C ALA A 15 -16.19 -6.52 -8.74
N GLY A 16 -17.44 -6.69 -9.16
CA GLY A 16 -18.59 -5.94 -8.66
C GLY A 16 -18.82 -6.18 -7.16
N LEU A 17 -18.85 -7.44 -6.73
CA LEU A 17 -19.02 -7.83 -5.33
C LEU A 17 -17.93 -7.24 -4.43
N GLY A 18 -16.66 -7.31 -4.86
CA GLY A 18 -15.54 -6.72 -4.11
C GLY A 18 -15.65 -5.21 -3.91
N ASN A 19 -16.36 -4.50 -4.80
CA ASN A 19 -16.56 -3.05 -4.65
C ASN A 19 -17.52 -2.71 -3.49
N PHE A 20 -18.40 -3.62 -3.08
CA PHE A 20 -19.28 -3.43 -1.92
C PHE A 20 -18.57 -3.61 -0.57
N ALA A 21 -17.36 -4.19 -0.57
CA ALA A 21 -16.56 -4.34 0.65
C ALA A 21 -15.90 -3.02 1.09
N VAL A 22 -15.82 -2.01 0.23
CA VAL A 22 -15.18 -0.72 0.53
C VAL A 22 -16.20 0.20 1.22
N PRO A 23 -16.04 0.55 2.51
CA PRO A 23 -17.00 1.38 3.24
C PRO A 23 -16.94 2.87 2.85
N ASN A 24 -15.92 3.29 2.09
CA ASN A 24 -15.70 4.68 1.72
C ASN A 24 -16.13 4.96 0.27
N PHE A 25 -17.18 5.77 0.09
CA PHE A 25 -17.80 6.05 -1.22
C PHE A 25 -16.84 6.66 -2.26
N PRO A 26 -16.01 7.68 -1.95
CA PRO A 26 -15.08 8.26 -2.92
C PRO A 26 -14.03 7.26 -3.41
N ILE A 27 -13.57 6.35 -2.55
CA ILE A 27 -12.60 5.30 -2.93
C ILE A 27 -13.29 4.28 -3.85
N ALA A 28 -14.51 3.85 -3.53
CA ALA A 28 -15.28 2.95 -4.37
C ALA A 28 -15.54 3.54 -5.76
N PHE A 29 -15.87 4.83 -5.84
CA PHE A 29 -16.03 5.54 -7.11
C PHE A 29 -14.70 5.62 -7.89
N GLY A 30 -13.60 5.92 -7.21
CA GLY A 30 -12.25 5.93 -7.81
C GLY A 30 -11.85 4.56 -8.38
N LEU A 31 -12.11 3.46 -7.66
CA LEU A 31 -11.83 2.10 -8.15
C LEU A 31 -12.65 1.76 -9.41
N ARG A 32 -13.89 2.27 -9.52
CA ARG A 32 -14.71 2.10 -10.73
C ARG A 32 -14.12 2.86 -11.91
N ILE A 33 -13.67 4.10 -11.73
CA ILE A 33 -13.01 4.88 -12.80
C ILE A 33 -11.71 4.18 -13.25
N LEU A 34 -10.94 3.66 -12.29
CA LEU A 34 -9.67 2.98 -12.56
C LEU A 34 -9.89 1.71 -13.39
N ARG A 35 -10.95 0.95 -13.12
CA ARG A 35 -11.33 -0.21 -13.93
C ARG A 35 -11.61 0.16 -15.38
N PHE A 36 -12.39 1.22 -15.62
CA PHE A 36 -12.65 1.67 -17.00
C PHE A 36 -11.37 2.11 -17.71
N ALA A 37 -10.46 2.77 -17.01
CA ALA A 37 -9.14 3.11 -17.55
C ALA A 37 -8.32 1.86 -17.93
N PHE A 38 -8.23 0.86 -17.05
CA PHE A 38 -7.52 -0.39 -17.35
C PHE A 38 -8.18 -1.22 -18.45
N THR A 39 -9.50 -1.27 -18.51
CA THR A 39 -10.23 -1.91 -19.61
C THR A 39 -9.94 -1.21 -20.94
N GLY A 40 -9.90 0.13 -20.95
CA GLY A 40 -9.51 0.91 -22.12
C GLY A 40 -8.06 0.66 -22.56
N LEU A 41 -7.11 0.65 -21.62
CA LEU A 41 -5.71 0.32 -21.90
C LEU A 41 -5.53 -1.11 -22.43
N GLY A 42 -6.27 -2.07 -21.85
CA GLY A 42 -6.32 -3.45 -22.31
C GLY A 42 -6.93 -3.60 -23.69
N TRP A 43 -7.91 -2.77 -24.04
CA TRP A 43 -8.49 -2.76 -25.38
C TRP A 43 -7.55 -2.18 -26.44
N LEU A 44 -6.81 -1.12 -26.10
CA LEU A 44 -5.89 -0.44 -27.04
C LEU A 44 -4.59 -1.22 -27.29
N ALA A 45 -3.93 -1.68 -26.21
CA ALA A 45 -2.59 -2.26 -26.26
C ALA A 45 -2.49 -3.63 -25.56
N GLY A 46 -3.62 -4.25 -25.21
CA GLY A 46 -3.65 -5.57 -24.60
C GLY A 46 -2.91 -5.62 -23.26
N PHE A 47 -2.15 -6.70 -23.07
CA PHE A 47 -1.37 -6.93 -21.86
C PHE A 47 -0.27 -5.88 -21.64
N TYR A 48 0.29 -5.33 -22.72
CA TYR A 48 1.33 -4.30 -22.63
C TYR A 48 0.76 -2.99 -22.06
N GLY A 49 -0.42 -2.58 -22.51
CA GLY A 49 -1.12 -1.41 -21.98
C GLY A 49 -1.46 -1.53 -20.50
N ILE A 50 -1.91 -2.72 -20.08
CA ILE A 50 -2.19 -3.00 -18.66
C ILE A 50 -0.89 -2.92 -17.83
N SER A 51 0.20 -3.48 -18.33
CA SER A 51 1.50 -3.48 -17.65
C SER A 51 2.02 -2.05 -17.41
N ILE A 52 1.97 -1.20 -18.44
CA ILE A 52 2.32 0.23 -18.30
C ILE A 52 1.36 0.94 -17.35
N GLY A 53 0.06 0.70 -17.46
CA GLY A 53 -0.93 1.28 -16.56
C GLY A 53 -0.64 0.96 -15.09
N ILE A 54 -0.27 -0.28 -14.78
CA ILE A 54 0.13 -0.70 -13.43
C ILE A 54 1.36 0.08 -12.96
N LEU A 55 2.39 0.21 -13.81
CA LEU A 55 3.60 0.97 -13.47
C LEU A 55 3.31 2.45 -13.19
N VAL A 56 2.44 3.07 -13.98
CA VAL A 56 2.03 4.48 -13.78
C VAL A 56 1.30 4.64 -12.45
N VAL A 57 0.36 3.75 -12.14
CA VAL A 57 -0.39 3.79 -10.87
C VAL A 57 0.54 3.56 -9.68
N LEU A 58 1.48 2.62 -9.78
CA LEU A 58 2.48 2.38 -8.75
C LEU A 58 3.39 3.61 -8.54
N GLY A 59 3.87 4.22 -9.62
CA GLY A 59 4.68 5.44 -9.55
C GLY A 59 3.94 6.59 -8.89
N PHE A 60 2.67 6.81 -9.28
CA PHE A 60 1.81 7.80 -8.64
C PHE A 60 1.63 7.52 -7.15
N ALA A 61 1.36 6.27 -6.78
CA ALA A 61 1.15 5.89 -5.40
C ALA A 61 2.43 5.99 -4.54
N CYS A 62 3.62 5.78 -5.10
CA CYS A 62 4.90 6.08 -4.44
C CYS A 62 5.10 7.57 -4.17
N SER A 63 4.54 8.45 -5.01
CA SER A 63 4.60 9.90 -4.81
C SER A 63 3.59 10.42 -3.79
N MET A 64 2.52 9.66 -3.49
CA MET A 64 1.52 10.07 -2.52
C MET A 64 2.08 10.04 -1.09
N LYS A 65 1.78 11.08 -0.32
CA LYS A 65 2.11 11.19 1.11
C LYS A 65 0.82 11.21 1.93
N SER A 66 0.78 10.44 3.01
CA SER A 66 -0.28 10.44 4.01
C SER A 66 0.25 11.10 5.27
N PHE A 67 -0.32 12.26 5.66
CA PHE A 67 0.10 13.04 6.83
C PHE A 67 1.63 13.28 6.88
N GLY A 68 2.24 13.58 5.73
CA GLY A 68 3.68 13.85 5.60
C GLY A 68 4.56 12.60 5.43
N VAL A 69 4.03 11.39 5.65
CA VAL A 69 4.75 10.12 5.47
C VAL A 69 4.45 9.52 4.09
N PRO A 70 5.44 9.04 3.33
CA PRO A 70 5.19 8.37 2.05
C PRO A 70 4.26 7.16 2.22
N PHE A 71 3.28 7.00 1.30
CA PHE A 71 2.25 5.97 1.42
C PHE A 71 2.80 4.53 1.43
N PHE A 72 3.93 4.30 0.75
CA PHE A 72 4.62 3.00 0.71
C PHE A 72 5.72 2.83 1.78
N ALA A 73 5.87 3.77 2.72
CA ALA A 73 6.77 3.55 3.86
C ALA A 73 6.24 2.33 4.67
N PRO A 74 7.10 1.38 5.08
CA PRO A 74 8.56 1.43 5.12
C PRO A 74 9.29 0.76 3.94
N ALA A 75 8.58 0.28 2.92
CA ALA A 75 9.16 -0.38 1.75
C ALA A 75 9.83 0.62 0.81
N ALA A 76 9.15 1.74 0.55
CA ALA A 76 9.62 2.83 -0.30
C ALA A 76 9.10 4.16 0.27
N PRO A 77 9.97 5.00 0.89
CA PRO A 77 11.40 4.84 1.10
C PRO A 77 11.73 3.85 2.21
N LYS A 78 12.87 3.17 2.08
CA LYS A 78 13.35 2.21 3.07
C LYS A 78 13.69 2.91 4.38
N THR A 79 12.84 2.75 5.40
CA THR A 79 13.11 3.25 6.76
C THR A 79 14.13 2.32 7.47
N LYS A 80 14.92 2.83 8.42
CA LYS A 80 15.67 1.93 9.31
C LYS A 80 14.70 1.35 10.34
N GLY A 81 14.78 0.03 10.52
CA GLY A 81 13.90 -0.74 11.41
C GLY A 81 13.60 -2.12 10.84
N SER A 82 13.55 -3.13 11.70
CA SER A 82 13.21 -4.51 11.30
C SER A 82 11.72 -4.73 11.03
N ASP A 83 10.88 -3.72 11.28
CA ASP A 83 9.43 -3.87 11.36
C ASP A 83 8.72 -4.00 10.01
N PHE A 84 9.44 -3.99 8.87
CA PHE A 84 8.84 -4.18 7.55
C PHE A 84 8.36 -5.62 7.31
N LEU A 85 9.20 -6.61 7.63
CA LEU A 85 8.88 -8.02 7.39
C LEU A 85 8.60 -8.77 8.70
N VAL A 86 9.35 -8.47 9.75
CA VAL A 86 9.22 -9.13 11.05
C VAL A 86 9.32 -8.09 12.17
N ARG A 87 8.17 -7.78 12.76
CA ARG A 87 8.09 -6.84 13.88
C ARG A 87 8.75 -7.41 15.13
N LYS A 88 9.84 -6.80 15.58
CA LYS A 88 10.50 -7.17 16.84
C LYS A 88 9.63 -6.75 18.03
N PRO A 89 9.67 -7.48 19.17
CA PRO A 89 8.91 -7.08 20.33
C PRO A 89 9.36 -5.70 20.85
N VAL A 90 8.40 -4.95 21.39
CA VAL A 90 8.56 -3.51 21.76
C VAL A 90 9.77 -3.25 22.65
N PHE A 91 10.11 -4.19 23.54
CA PHE A 91 11.24 -4.07 24.47
C PHE A 91 12.63 -4.19 23.81
N LEU A 92 12.72 -4.67 22.56
CA LEU A 92 13.96 -4.68 21.77
C LEU A 92 14.06 -3.47 20.83
N GLN A 93 12.98 -2.70 20.65
CA GLN A 93 12.91 -1.57 19.72
C GLN A 93 13.51 -0.29 20.34
N LYS A 94 14.82 -0.11 20.22
CA LYS A 94 15.54 1.05 20.82
C LYS A 94 15.34 2.36 20.06
N GLU A 95 15.06 2.27 18.77
CA GLU A 95 14.94 3.41 17.85
C GLU A 95 13.47 3.70 17.54
N ARG A 96 13.15 4.97 17.32
CA ARG A 96 11.87 5.42 16.78
C ARG A 96 11.82 5.12 15.27
N PRO A 97 10.64 4.85 14.69
CA PRO A 97 10.53 4.68 13.24
C PRO A 97 11.04 5.94 12.50
N ASP A 98 11.93 5.78 11.52
CA ASP A 98 12.44 6.95 10.78
C ASP A 98 11.39 7.58 9.85
N ALA A 99 10.34 6.85 9.49
CA ALA A 99 9.30 7.30 8.56
C ALA A 99 8.63 8.62 8.97
N ILE A 100 8.62 8.94 10.27
CA ILE A 100 8.04 10.17 10.84
C ILE A 100 9.07 11.30 11.05
N ASN A 101 10.32 11.11 10.63
CA ASN A 101 11.45 12.03 10.83
C ASN A 101 11.54 12.59 12.27
N PRO A 102 11.72 11.75 13.30
CA PRO A 102 11.69 12.19 14.69
C PRO A 102 12.95 12.99 15.07
N GLU A 103 12.78 14.11 15.79
CA GLU A 103 13.92 14.88 16.32
C GLU A 103 14.84 14.05 17.23
N GLN A 104 14.26 13.09 17.97
CA GLN A 104 14.99 12.15 18.81
C GLN A 104 14.89 10.73 18.23
N ILE A 105 16.00 10.23 17.68
CA ILE A 105 16.04 8.88 17.07
C ILE A 105 15.92 7.78 18.13
N LYS A 106 16.56 7.93 19.29
CA LYS A 106 16.55 6.92 20.37
C LYS A 106 15.36 7.15 21.30
N LYS A 107 14.57 6.09 21.56
CA LYS A 107 13.44 6.14 22.51
C LYS A 107 13.90 6.39 23.95
N THR A 108 15.07 5.88 24.31
CA THR A 108 15.63 5.98 25.67
C THR A 108 17.10 6.41 25.57
N LYS A 109 17.57 7.27 26.49
CA LYS A 109 19.00 7.65 26.59
C LYS A 109 19.87 6.48 27.07
N ASP A 110 19.28 5.57 27.83
CA ASP A 110 19.93 4.40 28.40
C ASP A 110 20.08 3.22 27.43
N LYS A 111 21.06 2.35 27.69
CA LYS A 111 21.30 1.11 26.92
C LYS A 111 20.12 0.13 26.98
N THR A 112 19.32 0.18 28.06
CA THR A 112 18.18 -0.70 28.32
C THR A 112 16.86 0.09 28.23
N ILE A 113 15.89 -0.45 27.49
CA ILE A 113 14.53 0.12 27.42
C ILE A 113 13.76 -0.19 28.72
N ARG A 114 14.08 -1.32 29.37
CA ARG A 114 13.45 -1.75 30.61
C ARG A 114 14.07 -1.04 31.80
N GLY A 115 13.43 0.02 32.29
CA GLY A 115 13.90 0.78 33.46
C GLY A 115 14.14 -0.08 34.70
N TRP A 116 13.31 -1.11 34.91
CA TRP A 116 13.39 -2.08 36.02
C TRP A 116 14.55 -3.08 35.92
N THR A 117 15.29 -3.11 34.81
CA THR A 117 16.52 -3.92 34.70
C THR A 117 17.77 -3.19 35.17
N LYS A 118 17.64 -1.90 35.53
CA LYS A 118 18.72 -1.14 36.15
C LYS A 118 18.81 -1.54 37.62
N LYS A 119 19.86 -2.29 37.96
CA LYS A 119 20.35 -2.40 39.35
C LYS A 119 21.24 -1.22 39.65
#